data_AF-A0A8S2Z7H3-F1
#
_entry.id   AF-A0A8S2Z7H3-F1
#
_cell.length_a   1.000
_cell.length_b   1.000
_cell.length_c   1.000
_cell.angle_alpha   90.00
_cell.angle_beta   90.00
_cell.angle_gamma   90.00
#
_symmetry.space_group_name_H-M   'P 1'
#
loop_
_entity.id
_entity.type
_entity.pdbx_description
1 polymer ?
#
loop_
_entity_poly.entity_id
_entity_poly.type
_entity_poly.pdbx_seq_one_letter_code
_entity_poly.pdbx_strand_id
1 'polypeptide(L)'
;LQRMLTELNKTYEDAMEKKRIIEEETAIMERRKVAADKLISGSSSEKLRWAGDLEELKRRLCRLLGDTLISASFLVSILIQINSVYYTMLHNIILKIFLKAYVGVFTWEFRRELIVELWEKDLLETKIPISQPLRFDELLTSDVEISKWTSKGLLPDELSVQNGILTLQSSLFPYCIDPQQQALKWIKKREEFK
;
A
#
# COMPACT_ATOMS: atom_id res chain seq x y z
N LEU A 1 -1.16 70.57 -49.34
CA LEU A 1 -0.96 70.87 -47.89
C LEU A 1 -2.14 70.41 -47.03
N GLN A 2 -3.37 70.88 -47.25
CA GLN A 2 -4.53 70.47 -46.43
C GLN A 2 -4.83 68.96 -46.44
N ARG A 3 -4.76 68.28 -47.60
CA ARG A 3 -4.96 66.82 -47.69
C ARG A 3 -3.91 66.01 -46.89
N MET A 4 -2.63 66.41 -46.99
CA MET A 4 -1.55 65.76 -46.22
C MET A 4 -1.73 65.97 -44.71
N LEU A 5 -2.19 67.15 -44.29
CA LEU A 5 -2.52 67.42 -42.89
C LEU A 5 -3.67 66.53 -42.38
N THR A 6 -4.70 66.30 -43.19
CA THR A 6 -5.83 65.43 -42.80
C THR A 6 -5.42 63.97 -42.72
N GLU A 7 -4.61 63.51 -43.67
CA GLU A 7 -4.09 62.15 -43.72
C GLU A 7 -3.11 61.87 -42.57
N LEU A 8 -2.25 62.84 -42.24
CA LEU A 8 -1.36 62.77 -41.09
C LEU A 8 -2.14 62.78 -39.77
N ASN A 9 -3.19 63.59 -39.65
CA ASN A 9 -4.01 63.62 -38.44
C ASN A 9 -4.78 62.30 -38.24
N LYS A 10 -5.29 61.71 -39.33
CA LYS A 10 -5.97 60.41 -39.28
C LYS A 10 -5.03 59.27 -38.88
N THR A 11 -3.83 59.22 -39.46
CA THR A 11 -2.84 58.20 -39.09
C THR A 11 -2.35 58.37 -37.65
N TYR A 12 -2.25 59.61 -37.18
CA TYR A 12 -1.96 59.92 -35.77
C TYR A 12 -3.07 59.42 -34.83
N GLU A 13 -4.35 59.67 -35.16
CA GLU A 13 -5.50 59.17 -34.41
C GLU A 13 -5.54 57.63 -34.39
N ASP A 14 -5.33 56.97 -35.52
CA ASP A 14 -5.29 55.51 -35.63
C ASP A 14 -4.13 54.90 -34.81
N ALA A 15 -2.97 55.57 -34.79
CA ALA A 15 -1.82 55.15 -33.99
C ALA A 15 -2.06 55.35 -32.49
N MET A 16 -2.74 56.43 -32.10
CA MET A 16 -3.13 56.66 -30.70
C MET A 16 -4.15 55.63 -30.21
N GLU A 17 -5.11 55.24 -31.03
CA GLU A 17 -6.11 54.23 -30.63
C GLU A 17 -5.51 52.84 -30.48
N LYS A 18 -4.64 52.43 -31.42
CA LYS A 18 -3.89 51.16 -31.28
C LYS A 18 -3.01 51.15 -30.04
N LYS A 19 -2.37 52.28 -29.73
CA LYS A 19 -1.57 52.43 -28.50
C LYS A 19 -2.44 52.24 -27.25
N ARG A 20 -3.64 52.83 -27.22
CA ARG A 20 -4.59 52.73 -26.10
C ARG A 20 -5.03 51.28 -25.86
N ILE A 21 -5.35 50.54 -26.93
CA ILE A 21 -5.76 49.13 -26.84
C ILE A 21 -4.63 48.26 -26.29
N ILE A 22 -3.40 48.44 -26.78
CA ILE A 22 -2.23 47.70 -26.30
C ILE A 22 -1.95 48.03 -24.82
N GLU A 23 -2.11 49.29 -24.41
CA GLU A 23 -1.96 49.70 -23.01
C GLU A 23 -3.02 49.05 -22.09
N GLU A 24 -4.25 48.89 -22.56
CA GLU A 24 -5.31 48.22 -21.80
C GLU A 24 -5.10 46.70 -21.72
N GLU A 25 -4.72 46.05 -22.82
CA GLU A 25 -4.40 44.62 -22.87
C GLU A 25 -3.19 44.28 -22.00
N THR A 26 -2.15 45.12 -22.02
CA THR A 26 -0.96 44.95 -21.16
C THR A 26 -1.30 45.12 -19.69
N ALA A 27 -2.18 46.05 -19.33
CA ALA A 27 -2.64 46.22 -17.94
C ALA A 27 -3.41 44.98 -17.43
N ILE A 28 -4.26 44.38 -18.28
CA ILE A 28 -4.97 43.12 -17.94
C ILE A 28 -3.98 41.97 -17.81
N MET A 29 -3.00 41.88 -18.71
CA MET A 29 -1.97 40.86 -18.69
C MET A 29 -1.12 40.94 -17.42
N GLU A 30 -0.73 42.13 -16.99
CA GLU A 30 0.07 42.33 -15.77
C GLU A 30 -0.70 41.90 -14.51
N ARG A 31 -2.00 42.21 -14.43
CA ARG A 31 -2.85 41.74 -13.32
C ARG A 31 -2.95 40.22 -13.29
N ARG A 32 -3.13 39.57 -14.45
CA ARG A 32 -3.20 38.11 -14.55
C ARG A 32 -1.88 37.45 -14.16
N LYS A 33 -0.75 38.04 -14.55
CA LYS A 33 0.57 37.58 -14.16
C LYS A 33 0.77 37.62 -12.64
N VAL A 34 0.44 38.75 -12.00
CA VAL A 34 0.52 38.87 -10.52
C VAL A 34 -0.37 37.85 -9.80
N ALA A 35 -1.57 37.57 -10.33
CA ALA A 35 -2.46 36.56 -9.77
C ALA A 35 -1.88 35.14 -9.93
N ALA A 36 -1.32 34.81 -11.10
CA ALA A 36 -0.66 33.54 -11.35
C ALA A 36 0.57 33.33 -10.46
N ASP A 37 1.40 34.35 -10.29
CA ASP A 37 2.58 34.30 -9.41
C ASP A 37 2.19 34.00 -7.96
N LYS A 38 1.12 34.63 -7.47
CA LYS A 38 0.58 34.33 -6.13
C LYS A 38 0.11 32.88 -6.01
N LEU A 39 -0.62 32.36 -6.99
CA LEU A 39 -1.09 30.97 -6.99
C LEU A 39 0.06 29.96 -7.05
N ILE A 40 1.09 30.24 -7.85
CA ILE A 40 2.28 29.40 -7.96
C ILE A 40 3.06 29.41 -6.64
N SER A 41 3.25 30.57 -6.02
CA SER A 41 3.89 30.67 -4.70
C SER A 41 3.11 29.94 -3.61
N GLY A 42 1.77 30.06 -3.62
CA GLY A 42 0.88 29.36 -2.69
C GLY A 42 0.97 27.85 -2.86
N SER A 43 0.83 27.37 -4.09
CA SER A 43 0.92 25.94 -4.42
C SER A 43 2.30 25.35 -4.12
N SER A 44 3.36 26.14 -4.27
CA SER A 44 4.73 25.71 -3.95
C SER A 44 4.93 25.57 -2.43
N SER A 45 4.36 26.49 -1.64
CA SER A 45 4.39 26.41 -0.18
C SER A 45 3.59 25.23 0.37
N GLU A 46 2.45 24.90 -0.24
CA GLU A 46 1.64 23.74 0.13
C GLU A 46 2.34 22.42 -0.20
N LYS A 47 3.02 22.34 -1.35
CA LYS A 47 3.85 21.18 -1.71
C LYS A 47 4.97 20.92 -0.68
N LEU A 48 5.63 21.99 -0.22
CA LEU A 48 6.67 21.87 0.81
C LEU A 48 6.10 21.41 2.15
N ARG A 49 4.94 21.92 2.55
CA ARG A 49 4.24 21.49 3.76
C ARG A 49 3.83 20.02 3.68
N TRP A 50 3.20 19.58 2.59
CA TRP A 50 2.79 18.19 2.42
C TRP A 50 3.98 17.23 2.40
N ALA A 51 5.13 17.64 1.85
CA ALA A 51 6.36 16.85 1.94
C ALA A 51 6.83 16.69 3.40
N GLY A 52 6.73 17.74 4.21
CA GLY A 52 7.01 17.69 5.66
C GLY A 52 6.02 16.81 6.43
N ASP A 53 4.71 16.96 6.15
CA ASP A 53 3.64 16.16 6.78
C ASP A 53 3.79 14.67 6.44
N LEU A 54 4.18 14.35 5.20
CA LEU A 54 4.45 12.98 4.77
C LEU A 54 5.62 12.36 5.54
N GLU A 55 6.71 13.11 5.73
CA GLU A 55 7.87 12.64 6.48
C GLU A 55 7.56 12.45 7.97
N GLU A 56 6.71 13.33 8.53
CA GLU A 56 6.22 13.19 9.90
C GLU A 56 5.27 11.99 10.06
N LEU A 57 4.39 11.73 9.10
CA LEU A 57 3.53 10.55 9.09
C LEU A 57 4.35 9.25 9.02
N LYS A 58 5.41 9.21 8.21
CA LYS A 58 6.35 8.08 8.19
C LYS A 58 6.99 7.85 9.55
N ARG A 59 7.47 8.91 10.22
CA ARG A 59 8.04 8.81 11.57
C ARG A 59 7.02 8.32 12.59
N ARG A 60 5.78 8.80 12.53
CA ARG A 60 4.69 8.35 13.42
C ARG A 60 4.34 6.89 13.21
N LEU A 61 4.34 6.42 11.96
CA LEU A 61 4.10 5.02 11.64
C LEU A 61 5.19 4.11 12.23
N CYS A 62 6.47 4.48 12.13
CA CYS A 62 7.57 3.73 12.76
C CYS A 62 7.46 3.68 14.28
N ARG A 63 7.05 4.78 14.92
CA ARG A 63 6.84 4.84 16.38
C ARG A 63 5.65 4.00 16.82
N LEU A 64 4.54 4.03 16.08
CA LEU A 64 3.35 3.25 16.37
C LEU A 64 3.62 1.74 16.37
N LEU A 65 4.49 1.25 15.47
CA LEU A 65 4.94 -0.14 15.47
C LEU A 65 5.72 -0.48 16.76
N GLY A 66 6.56 0.43 17.23
CA GLY A 66 7.25 0.29 18.52
C GLY A 66 6.29 0.33 19.71
N ASP A 67 5.36 1.28 19.72
CA ASP A 67 4.39 1.46 20.81
C ASP A 67 3.43 0.28 20.92
N THR A 68 3.00 -0.29 19.78
CA THR A 68 2.18 -1.51 19.73
C THR A 68 2.97 -2.74 20.16
N LEU A 69 4.25 -2.86 19.76
CA LEU A 69 5.12 -3.95 20.20
C LEU A 69 5.40 -3.90 21.70
N ILE A 70 5.70 -2.71 22.25
CA ILE A 70 5.95 -2.52 23.68
C ILE A 70 4.66 -2.70 24.48
N SER A 71 3.52 -2.19 24.00
CA SER A 71 2.22 -2.42 24.63
C SER A 71 1.83 -3.90 24.61
N ALA A 72 2.07 -4.59 23.50
CA ALA A 72 1.89 -6.04 23.41
C ALA A 72 2.84 -6.78 24.36
N SER A 73 4.10 -6.36 24.46
CA SER A 73 5.10 -6.95 25.35
C SER A 73 4.74 -6.75 26.82
N PHE A 74 4.20 -5.58 27.19
CA PHE A 74 3.74 -5.28 28.54
C PHE A 74 2.49 -6.09 28.90
N LEU A 75 1.50 -6.15 27.99
CA LEU A 75 0.32 -7.00 28.17
C LEU A 75 0.70 -8.48 28.26
N VAL A 76 1.65 -8.94 27.45
CA VAL A 76 2.21 -10.29 27.51
C VAL A 76 2.93 -10.51 28.84
N SER A 77 3.72 -9.56 29.34
CA SER A 77 4.38 -9.67 30.65
C SER A 77 3.38 -9.80 31.79
N ILE A 78 2.23 -9.12 31.72
CA ILE A 78 1.12 -9.26 32.66
C ILE A 78 0.44 -10.62 32.50
N LEU A 79 0.26 -11.10 31.26
CA LEU A 79 -0.40 -12.38 30.96
C LEU A 79 0.51 -13.61 31.24
N ILE A 80 1.83 -13.46 31.17
CA ILE A 80 2.85 -14.47 31.55
C ILE A 80 2.70 -14.86 33.02
N GLN A 81 2.27 -13.92 33.88
CA GLN A 81 1.98 -14.22 35.28
C GLN A 81 0.70 -15.05 35.47
N ILE A 82 -0.13 -15.24 34.43
CA ILE A 82 -1.50 -15.72 34.58
C ILE A 82 -1.74 -17.12 33.94
N ASN A 83 -1.17 -17.50 32.78
CA ASN A 83 -1.34 -18.88 32.25
C ASN A 83 -0.48 -19.29 31.02
N SER A 84 -0.17 -20.59 30.89
CA SER A 84 0.62 -21.22 29.80
C SER A 84 -0.03 -21.13 28.40
N VAL A 85 -1.36 -21.02 28.33
CA VAL A 85 -2.13 -21.02 27.06
C VAL A 85 -1.87 -19.78 26.18
N TYR A 86 -1.42 -18.67 26.75
CA TYR A 86 -1.16 -17.43 26.00
C TYR A 86 0.12 -17.47 25.17
N TYR A 87 1.08 -18.35 25.51
CA TYR A 87 2.30 -18.57 24.72
C TYR A 87 1.96 -19.06 23.31
N THR A 88 1.00 -20.00 23.20
CA THR A 88 0.55 -20.56 21.93
C THR A 88 -0.17 -19.53 21.07
N MET A 89 -0.99 -18.64 21.68
CA MET A 89 -1.68 -17.56 20.96
C MET A 89 -0.70 -16.50 20.41
N LEU A 90 0.28 -16.07 21.20
CA LEU A 90 1.25 -15.07 20.78
C LEU A 90 2.17 -15.61 19.67
N HIS A 91 2.63 -16.85 19.80
CA HIS A 91 3.38 -17.53 18.75
C HIS A 91 2.55 -17.68 17.48
N ASN A 92 1.28 -18.09 17.59
CA ASN A 92 0.39 -18.14 16.42
C ASN A 92 0.28 -16.79 15.72
N ILE A 93 0.22 -15.67 16.44
CA ILE A 93 0.18 -14.33 15.82
C ILE A 93 1.50 -13.99 15.12
N ILE A 94 2.66 -14.27 15.75
CA ILE A 94 3.98 -14.02 15.16
C ILE A 94 4.22 -14.91 13.93
N LEU A 95 3.87 -16.20 14.01
CA LEU A 95 3.94 -17.16 12.91
C LEU A 95 3.07 -16.69 11.73
N LYS A 96 1.86 -16.17 12.01
CA LYS A 96 0.95 -15.60 11.00
C LYS A 96 1.54 -14.37 10.31
N ILE A 97 2.23 -13.50 11.03
CA ILE A 97 2.90 -12.32 10.45
C ILE A 97 4.12 -12.75 9.63
N PHE A 98 4.92 -13.69 10.13
CA PHE A 98 6.14 -14.15 9.47
C PHE A 98 5.85 -14.97 8.21
N LEU A 99 4.84 -15.84 8.23
CA LEU A 99 4.38 -16.59 7.04
C LEU A 99 3.92 -15.63 5.93
N LYS A 100 3.16 -14.59 6.31
CA LYS A 100 2.69 -13.55 5.37
C LYS A 100 3.82 -12.72 4.77
N ALA A 101 4.87 -12.45 5.52
CA ALA A 101 5.95 -11.57 5.10
C ALA A 101 7.09 -12.28 4.36
N TYR A 102 7.46 -13.51 4.75
CA TYR A 102 8.71 -14.13 4.29
C TYR A 102 8.51 -15.42 3.49
N VAL A 103 7.44 -16.19 3.71
CA VAL A 103 7.34 -17.56 3.16
C VAL A 103 6.81 -17.58 1.72
N GLY A 104 6.06 -16.55 1.31
CA GLY A 104 5.40 -16.51 0.00
C GLY A 104 6.31 -16.58 -1.23
N VAL A 105 7.61 -16.28 -1.08
CA VAL A 105 8.58 -16.27 -2.19
C VAL A 105 9.31 -17.60 -2.39
N PHE A 106 9.19 -18.54 -1.47
CA PHE A 106 9.96 -19.80 -1.51
C PHE A 106 9.19 -20.96 -2.15
N THR A 107 9.94 -21.94 -2.67
CA THR A 107 9.39 -23.19 -3.21
C THR A 107 8.84 -24.09 -2.11
N TRP A 108 7.96 -25.03 -2.48
CA TRP A 108 7.32 -25.94 -1.53
C TRP A 108 8.30 -26.69 -0.64
N GLU A 109 9.38 -27.20 -1.23
CA GLU A 109 10.39 -28.01 -0.55
C GLU A 109 11.05 -27.20 0.57
N PHE A 110 11.43 -25.95 0.26
CA PHE A 110 12.05 -25.05 1.24
C PHE A 110 11.06 -24.59 2.31
N ARG A 111 9.77 -24.39 1.96
CA ARG A 111 8.73 -24.10 2.95
C ARG A 111 8.59 -25.26 3.93
N ARG A 112 8.52 -26.50 3.43
CA ARG A 112 8.40 -27.70 4.26
C ARG A 112 9.61 -27.88 5.17
N GLU A 113 10.82 -27.68 4.65
CA GLU A 113 12.05 -27.74 5.44
C GLU A 113 12.06 -26.70 6.56
N LEU A 114 11.74 -25.43 6.26
CA LEU A 114 11.63 -24.38 7.28
C LEU A 114 10.59 -24.72 8.36
N ILE A 115 9.42 -25.21 7.95
CA ILE A 115 8.32 -25.50 8.87
C ILE A 115 8.67 -26.68 9.79
N VAL A 116 9.16 -27.79 9.22
CA VAL A 116 9.33 -29.05 9.95
C VAL A 116 10.69 -29.08 10.66
N GLU A 117 11.77 -28.75 9.96
CA GLU A 117 13.13 -28.96 10.48
C GLU A 117 13.61 -27.83 11.37
N LEU A 118 13.16 -26.59 11.11
CA LEU A 118 13.55 -25.43 11.90
C LEU A 118 12.46 -25.08 12.92
N TRP A 119 11.23 -24.78 12.47
CA TRP A 119 10.23 -24.20 13.36
C TRP A 119 9.59 -25.20 14.30
N GLU A 120 9.11 -26.34 13.79
CA GLU A 120 8.49 -27.36 14.63
C GLU A 120 9.50 -27.86 15.67
N LYS A 121 10.75 -28.07 15.26
CA LYS A 121 11.84 -28.46 16.16
C LYS A 121 12.15 -27.41 17.23
N ASP A 122 12.35 -26.14 16.86
CA ASP A 122 12.62 -25.06 17.82
C ASP A 122 11.47 -24.88 18.82
N LEU A 123 10.22 -25.02 18.37
CA LEU A 123 9.03 -24.94 19.22
C LEU A 123 8.95 -26.11 20.22
N LEU A 124 9.33 -27.32 19.80
CA LEU A 124 9.42 -28.48 20.68
C LEU A 124 10.56 -28.34 21.71
N GLU A 125 11.73 -27.87 21.28
CA GLU A 125 12.89 -27.65 22.15
C GLU A 125 12.62 -26.57 23.21
N THR A 126 11.87 -25.52 22.85
CA THR A 126 11.43 -24.47 23.76
C THR A 126 10.24 -24.87 24.66
N LYS A 127 9.78 -26.13 24.57
CA LYS A 127 8.64 -26.70 25.32
C LYS A 127 7.32 -25.95 25.09
N ILE A 128 7.14 -25.38 23.91
CA ILE A 128 5.90 -24.71 23.55
C ILE A 128 4.94 -25.77 22.99
N PRO A 129 3.73 -25.90 23.57
CA PRO A 129 2.76 -26.86 23.08
C PRO A 129 2.22 -26.42 21.71
N ILE A 130 2.39 -27.30 20.71
CA ILE A 130 1.93 -27.12 19.34
C ILE A 130 1.05 -28.30 18.90
N SER A 131 0.13 -28.06 17.98
CA SER A 131 -0.63 -29.13 17.32
C SER A 131 0.28 -29.86 16.34
N GLN A 132 0.32 -31.19 16.41
CA GLN A 132 1.12 -32.03 15.52
C GLN A 132 0.23 -32.98 14.71
N PRO A 133 0.37 -33.03 13.37
CA PRO A 133 1.30 -32.23 12.56
C PRO A 133 0.85 -30.76 12.44
N LEU A 134 1.82 -29.83 12.37
CA LEU A 134 1.54 -28.41 12.23
C LEU A 134 1.02 -28.09 10.82
N ARG A 135 -0.29 -27.88 10.69
CA ARG A 135 -0.96 -27.54 9.42
C ARG A 135 -1.43 -26.08 9.39
N PHE A 136 -0.88 -25.31 8.46
CA PHE A 136 -1.18 -23.89 8.33
C PHE A 136 -2.56 -23.61 7.77
N ASP A 137 -3.04 -24.47 6.88
CA ASP A 137 -4.36 -24.37 6.29
C ASP A 137 -5.46 -24.50 7.35
N GLU A 138 -5.33 -25.44 8.30
CA GLU A 138 -6.29 -25.55 9.42
C GLU A 138 -6.25 -24.34 10.37
N LEU A 139 -5.09 -23.66 10.49
CA LEU A 139 -4.89 -22.54 11.41
C LEU A 139 -5.32 -21.17 10.83
N LEU A 140 -5.23 -21.03 9.51
CA LEU A 140 -5.39 -19.76 8.80
C LEU A 140 -6.65 -19.70 7.94
N THR A 141 -7.23 -20.82 7.58
CA THR A 141 -8.44 -20.88 6.75
C THR A 141 -9.41 -21.92 7.30
N SER A 142 -10.61 -21.93 6.75
CA SER A 142 -11.63 -22.94 7.02
C SER A 142 -11.89 -23.83 5.80
N ASP A 143 -12.37 -25.06 6.02
CA ASP A 143 -12.76 -25.97 4.93
C ASP A 143 -13.80 -25.35 3.98
N VAL A 144 -14.68 -24.51 4.53
CA VAL A 144 -15.69 -23.77 3.75
C VAL A 144 -15.03 -22.79 2.78
N GLU A 145 -13.98 -22.08 3.21
CA GLU A 145 -13.23 -21.16 2.36
C GLU A 145 -12.41 -21.89 1.31
N ILE A 146 -11.74 -22.99 1.69
CA ILE A 146 -10.99 -23.83 0.76
C ILE A 146 -11.94 -24.36 -0.33
N SER A 147 -13.10 -24.88 0.05
CA SER A 147 -14.11 -25.36 -0.90
C SER A 147 -14.60 -24.26 -1.85
N LYS A 148 -14.79 -23.04 -1.35
CA LYS A 148 -15.08 -21.86 -2.20
C LYS A 148 -13.95 -21.56 -3.17
N TRP A 149 -12.69 -21.73 -2.79
CA TRP A 149 -11.56 -21.51 -3.71
C TRP A 149 -11.45 -22.62 -4.75
N THR A 150 -11.70 -23.87 -4.36
CA THR A 150 -11.71 -25.04 -5.26
C THR A 150 -12.79 -24.93 -6.32
N SER A 151 -14.01 -24.51 -5.96
CA SER A 151 -15.08 -24.24 -6.94
C SER A 151 -14.71 -23.13 -7.94
N LYS A 152 -13.87 -22.18 -7.53
CA LYS A 152 -13.30 -21.12 -8.37
C LYS A 152 -12.06 -21.56 -9.15
N GLY A 153 -11.68 -22.84 -9.10
CA GLY A 153 -10.61 -23.42 -9.90
C GLY A 153 -9.21 -23.34 -9.27
N LEU A 154 -9.11 -23.06 -7.97
CA LEU A 154 -7.87 -23.30 -7.23
C LEU A 154 -7.71 -24.82 -7.04
N LEU A 155 -6.48 -25.33 -7.13
CA LEU A 155 -6.22 -26.73 -6.82
C LEU A 155 -6.27 -26.92 -5.29
N PRO A 156 -6.79 -28.05 -4.79
CA PRO A 156 -6.92 -28.32 -3.36
C PRO A 156 -5.61 -28.85 -2.73
N ASP A 157 -4.46 -28.62 -3.36
CA ASP A 157 -3.17 -28.98 -2.80
C ASP A 157 -2.70 -27.93 -1.77
N GLU A 158 -1.85 -28.36 -0.85
CA GLU A 158 -1.41 -27.54 0.29
C GLU A 158 -0.69 -26.25 -0.14
N LEU A 159 0.13 -26.32 -1.20
CA LEU A 159 0.84 -25.15 -1.74
C LEU A 159 -0.14 -24.14 -2.36
N SER A 160 -1.09 -24.60 -3.18
CA SER A 160 -2.12 -23.75 -3.77
C SER A 160 -2.99 -23.10 -2.71
N VAL A 161 -3.39 -23.85 -1.68
CA VAL A 161 -4.16 -23.33 -0.53
C VAL A 161 -3.35 -22.27 0.22
N GLN A 162 -2.08 -22.52 0.53
CA GLN A 162 -1.19 -21.54 1.16
C GLN A 162 -1.03 -20.28 0.32
N ASN A 163 -0.84 -20.41 -0.99
CA ASN A 163 -0.76 -19.27 -1.90
C ASN A 163 -2.09 -18.50 -1.98
N GLY A 164 -3.22 -19.21 -1.89
CA GLY A 164 -4.55 -18.61 -1.76
C GLY A 164 -4.69 -17.78 -0.48
N ILE A 165 -4.25 -18.33 0.66
CA ILE A 165 -4.23 -17.63 1.95
C ILE A 165 -3.38 -16.36 1.85
N LEU A 166 -2.16 -16.47 1.31
CA LEU A 166 -1.25 -15.33 1.14
C LEU A 166 -1.86 -14.25 0.22
N THR A 167 -2.52 -14.64 -0.85
CA THR A 167 -3.15 -13.71 -1.80
C THR A 167 -4.29 -12.92 -1.17
N LEU A 168 -5.03 -13.53 -0.23
CA LEU A 168 -6.29 -12.98 0.29
C LEU A 168 -6.18 -12.35 1.68
N GLN A 169 -5.26 -12.85 2.49
CA GLN A 169 -5.08 -12.41 3.87
C GLN A 169 -3.88 -11.48 4.04
N SER A 170 -3.11 -11.23 2.97
CA SER A 170 -2.06 -10.21 2.96
C SER A 170 -2.67 -8.81 2.90
N SER A 171 -2.12 -7.88 3.68
CA SER A 171 -2.43 -6.45 3.60
C SER A 171 -1.71 -5.75 2.43
N LEU A 172 -0.73 -6.42 1.83
CA LEU A 172 0.01 -5.96 0.66
C LEU A 172 -0.54 -6.60 -0.61
N PHE A 173 -0.47 -5.88 -1.73
CA PHE A 173 -0.79 -6.43 -3.05
C PHE A 173 0.15 -7.59 -3.38
N PRO A 174 -0.36 -8.82 -3.54
CA PRO A 174 0.47 -9.99 -3.79
C PRO A 174 1.05 -9.94 -5.21
N TYR A 175 2.35 -10.17 -5.33
CA TYR A 175 3.02 -10.34 -6.62
C TYR A 175 3.17 -11.83 -6.92
N CYS A 176 2.36 -12.33 -7.86
CA CYS A 176 2.32 -13.75 -8.19
C CYS A 176 3.35 -14.12 -9.26
N ILE A 177 4.28 -15.00 -8.92
CA ILE A 177 5.20 -15.64 -9.88
C ILE A 177 4.54 -16.94 -10.34
N ASP A 178 3.92 -16.93 -11.53
CA ASP A 178 3.04 -18.01 -11.99
C ASP A 178 3.24 -18.33 -13.49
N PRO A 179 4.22 -19.19 -13.83
CA PRO A 179 4.49 -19.57 -15.21
C PRO A 179 3.34 -20.35 -15.87
N GLN A 180 2.49 -21.02 -15.08
CA GLN A 180 1.38 -21.83 -15.58
C GLN A 180 0.05 -21.05 -15.68
N GLN A 181 0.05 -19.79 -15.24
CA GLN A 181 -1.10 -18.89 -15.22
C GLN A 181 -2.29 -19.42 -14.41
N GLN A 182 -2.04 -20.29 -13.43
CA GLN A 182 -3.07 -20.85 -12.56
C GLN A 182 -3.66 -19.78 -11.63
N ALA A 183 -2.82 -18.97 -10.97
CA ALA A 183 -3.24 -17.87 -10.11
C ALA A 183 -4.01 -16.82 -10.90
N LEU A 184 -3.55 -16.51 -12.13
CA LEU A 184 -4.25 -15.57 -13.00
C LEU A 184 -5.68 -16.03 -13.34
N LYS A 185 -5.83 -17.30 -13.73
CA LYS A 185 -7.14 -17.90 -14.05
C LYS A 185 -8.07 -17.89 -12.83
N TRP A 186 -7.54 -18.26 -11.67
CA TRP A 186 -8.29 -18.27 -10.41
C TRP A 186 -8.75 -16.87 -10.00
N ILE A 187 -7.87 -15.87 -10.02
CA ILE A 187 -8.19 -14.48 -9.65
C ILE A 187 -9.23 -13.90 -10.61
N LYS A 188 -9.08 -14.08 -11.92
CA LYS A 188 -10.06 -13.62 -12.92
C LYS A 188 -11.44 -14.21 -12.67
N LYS A 189 -11.51 -15.54 -12.58
CA LYS A 189 -12.78 -16.24 -12.31
C LYS A 189 -13.36 -15.80 -10.98
N ARG A 190 -12.55 -15.50 -9.97
CA ARG A 190 -13.03 -15.03 -8.67
C ARG A 190 -13.67 -13.65 -8.74
N GLU A 191 -13.06 -12.71 -9.46
CA GLU A 191 -13.54 -11.32 -9.60
C GLU A 191 -14.74 -11.20 -10.55
N GLU A 192 -14.94 -12.14 -11.47
CA GLU A 192 -16.16 -12.22 -12.30
C GLU A 192 -17.44 -12.47 -11.48
N PHE A 193 -17.32 -13.10 -10.31
CA PHE A 193 -18.44 -13.41 -9.40
C PHE A 193 -18.50 -12.46 -8.18
N LYS A 194 -17.91 -11.26 -8.28
CA LYS A 194 -18.08 -10.18 -7.29
C LYS A 194 -19.18 -9.23 -7.76
#